data_AF-A0A940C0I5-F1
#
_entry.id   AF-A0A940C0I5-F1
#
_cell.length_a   1.000
_cell.length_b   1.000
_cell.length_c   1.000
_cell.angle_alpha   90.00
_cell.angle_beta   90.00
_cell.angle_gamma   90.00
#
_symmetry.space_group_name_H-M   'P 1'
#
loop_
_entity.id
_entity.type
_entity.pdbx_description
1 polymer ?
#
loop_
_entity_poly.entity_id
_entity_poly.type
_entity_poly.pdbx_seq_one_letter_code
_entity_poly.pdbx_strand_id
1 'polypeptide(L)'
;MRIRKTAAVLLSASMLLGTAALPVSPLLTAQAEYDYAGETCDPVHDTSRDVQTEGVGNPYNFGERNTPADASTEEIRAINHKMTVQEVKYAMYKEIDEHWDLISVRLGQTEREKVYAIFLGLGTRESTLGGNGDGADIETAQLDGFGVNSAHAYGTMQTAVTAFADCNPTFMKEDNVPEMFQYSFTESNFYDAIISNHMGIRKILHFAEICINEKGMTGYQVIRNSLKGFNTGWCDMADDGAYRTYADEICAMAQFYYNEGHLYDNVFTWTDSPAAAAYRTDDRWAWWGDGEPSMAPVEEKPQVNKDLPGDVNADGAVNAADAVTMERYLLGASEEMKAWKNGDLYKDDVIDAFDMVYLRKLLAGEA
;
A
#
# COMPACT_ATOMS: atom_id res chain seq x y z
N MET A 1 15.80 50.28 15.01
CA MET A 1 14.53 50.75 14.38
C MET A 1 14.52 50.28 12.93
N ARG A 2 13.55 49.41 12.60
CA ARG A 2 13.13 48.89 11.28
C ARG A 2 14.10 48.04 10.44
N ILE A 3 13.88 46.75 10.66
CA ILE A 3 14.14 45.55 9.86
C ILE A 3 13.74 45.74 8.39
N ARG A 4 14.63 45.34 7.46
CA ARG A 4 14.29 45.08 6.05
C ARG A 4 14.00 43.59 5.89
N LYS A 5 12.79 43.24 5.46
CA LYS A 5 12.41 41.90 5.00
C LYS A 5 12.76 41.80 3.51
N THR A 6 13.58 40.83 3.15
CA THR A 6 13.83 40.40 1.77
C THR A 6 12.80 39.32 1.44
N ALA A 7 11.90 39.61 0.50
CA ALA A 7 11.03 38.62 -0.10
C ALA A 7 11.72 38.07 -1.35
N ALA A 8 11.97 36.76 -1.38
CA ALA A 8 12.42 36.04 -2.56
C ALA A 8 11.21 35.83 -3.48
N VAL A 9 11.33 36.28 -4.73
CA VAL A 9 10.35 36.08 -5.80
C VAL A 9 10.64 34.74 -6.46
N LEU A 10 9.69 33.81 -6.37
CA LEU A 10 9.66 32.58 -7.18
C LEU A 10 9.33 32.95 -8.63
N LEU A 11 10.26 32.68 -9.54
CA LEU A 11 10.03 32.76 -10.99
C LEU A 11 9.30 31.50 -11.45
N SER A 12 8.02 31.62 -11.81
CA SER A 12 7.32 30.66 -12.64
C SER A 12 7.69 30.90 -14.10
N ALA A 13 8.29 29.91 -14.76
CA ALA A 13 8.62 29.97 -16.19
C ALA A 13 7.36 29.76 -17.05
N SER A 14 6.75 30.86 -17.50
CA SER A 14 5.70 30.85 -18.53
C SER A 14 6.32 31.11 -19.90
N MET A 15 6.35 30.09 -20.76
CA MET A 15 6.73 30.23 -22.18
C MET A 15 5.61 30.95 -22.96
N LEU A 16 5.92 32.15 -23.47
CA LEU A 16 5.16 32.85 -24.49
C LEU A 16 5.64 32.42 -25.88
N LEU A 17 4.77 31.82 -26.68
CA LEU A 17 4.98 31.65 -28.12
C LEU A 17 3.93 32.48 -28.87
N GLY A 18 4.41 33.39 -29.72
CA GLY A 18 3.62 34.37 -30.45
C GLY A 18 2.79 33.77 -31.58
N THR A 19 1.60 34.30 -31.77
CA THR A 19 0.63 33.91 -32.80
C THR A 19 0.90 34.61 -34.12
N ALA A 20 1.10 33.85 -35.20
CA ALA A 20 0.85 34.29 -36.57
C ALA A 20 -0.36 33.51 -37.10
N ALA A 21 -1.42 34.23 -37.50
CA ALA A 21 -2.69 33.65 -37.95
C ALA A 21 -2.66 33.32 -39.44
N LEU A 22 -3.12 32.10 -39.80
CA LEU A 22 -3.52 31.69 -41.16
C LEU A 22 -4.71 30.71 -41.08
N PRO A 23 -5.51 30.55 -42.15
CA PRO A 23 -6.98 30.48 -42.05
C PRO A 23 -7.55 29.08 -41.81
N VAL A 24 -8.73 29.09 -41.20
CA VAL A 24 -9.57 27.96 -40.81
C VAL A 24 -10.01 27.12 -42.01
N SER A 25 -9.75 25.82 -41.97
CA SER A 25 -10.48 24.80 -42.73
C SER A 25 -11.36 24.00 -41.75
N PRO A 26 -12.63 23.71 -42.06
CA PRO A 26 -13.49 22.97 -41.16
C PRO A 26 -13.28 21.47 -41.43
N LEU A 27 -12.55 20.79 -40.55
CA LEU A 27 -12.43 19.34 -40.60
C LEU A 27 -12.44 18.75 -39.18
N LEU A 28 -13.51 18.01 -38.92
CA LEU A 28 -13.72 17.00 -37.88
C LEU A 28 -13.58 17.41 -36.40
N THR A 29 -14.74 17.47 -35.74
CA THR A 29 -14.92 17.19 -34.31
C THR A 29 -14.35 15.81 -33.94
N ALA A 30 -13.45 15.76 -32.97
CA ALA A 30 -13.37 14.74 -31.90
C ALA A 30 -12.04 14.92 -31.12
N GLN A 31 -12.10 15.56 -29.96
CA GLN A 31 -11.13 15.33 -28.91
C GLN A 31 -11.95 14.76 -27.76
N ALA A 32 -11.89 13.44 -27.56
CA ALA A 32 -12.43 12.86 -26.34
C ALA A 32 -11.57 13.39 -25.19
N GLU A 33 -12.17 14.19 -24.32
CA GLU A 33 -11.59 14.45 -23.00
C GLU A 33 -11.68 13.10 -22.25
N TYR A 34 -10.53 12.48 -22.02
CA TYR A 34 -10.47 11.28 -21.19
C TYR A 34 -10.47 11.73 -19.74
N ASP A 35 -11.57 11.45 -19.02
CA ASP A 35 -11.68 11.77 -17.59
C ASP A 35 -10.82 10.81 -16.75
N TYR A 36 -10.58 9.60 -17.22
CA TYR A 36 -9.71 8.58 -16.61
C TYR A 36 -9.01 7.78 -17.72
N ALA A 37 -8.07 6.91 -17.36
CA ALA A 37 -7.31 6.09 -18.31
C ALA A 37 -7.21 4.63 -17.84
N GLY A 38 -6.64 3.78 -18.70
CA GLY A 38 -6.58 2.33 -18.50
C GLY A 38 -7.78 1.61 -19.14
N GLU A 39 -7.82 0.30 -18.94
CA GLU A 39 -8.83 -0.59 -19.51
C GLU A 39 -9.58 -1.32 -18.40
N THR A 40 -10.90 -1.44 -18.55
CA THR A 40 -11.70 -2.33 -17.70
C THR A 40 -11.31 -3.78 -18.00
N CYS A 41 -11.04 -4.56 -16.96
CA CYS A 41 -10.78 -6.00 -17.06
C CYS A 41 -11.42 -6.73 -15.89
N ASP A 42 -11.61 -8.04 -16.03
CA ASP A 42 -12.19 -8.85 -14.97
C ASP A 42 -11.26 -8.84 -13.73
N PRO A 43 -11.83 -8.90 -12.51
CA PRO A 43 -11.05 -9.11 -11.30
C PRO A 43 -10.24 -10.41 -11.39
N VAL A 44 -9.00 -10.40 -10.89
CA VAL A 44 -8.15 -11.60 -10.85
C VAL A 44 -8.39 -12.47 -9.62
N HIS A 45 -9.03 -11.94 -8.57
CA HIS A 45 -9.44 -12.77 -7.43
C HIS A 45 -10.68 -13.61 -7.76
N ASP A 46 -10.90 -14.66 -6.96
CA ASP A 46 -12.13 -15.44 -7.00
C ASP A 46 -13.32 -14.57 -6.59
N THR A 47 -14.14 -14.19 -7.58
CA THR A 47 -15.31 -13.32 -7.41
C THR A 47 -16.46 -13.96 -6.64
N SER A 48 -16.34 -15.23 -6.24
CA SER A 48 -17.29 -15.87 -5.31
C SER A 48 -16.99 -15.58 -3.84
N ARG A 49 -15.81 -15.04 -3.51
CA ARG A 49 -15.42 -14.64 -2.15
C ARG A 49 -16.23 -13.45 -1.67
N ASP A 50 -16.58 -13.44 -0.39
CA ASP A 50 -17.07 -12.22 0.25
C ASP A 50 -15.87 -11.33 0.60
N VAL A 51 -15.60 -10.34 -0.24
CA VAL A 51 -14.47 -9.42 -0.05
C VAL A 51 -14.55 -8.69 1.30
N GLN A 52 -15.74 -8.43 1.84
CA GLN A 52 -15.87 -7.71 3.11
C GLN A 52 -15.39 -8.55 4.30
N THR A 53 -15.58 -9.87 4.25
CA THR A 53 -15.14 -10.77 5.33
C THR A 53 -13.82 -11.47 5.04
N GLU A 54 -13.56 -11.85 3.80
CA GLU A 54 -12.45 -12.73 3.38
C GLU A 54 -11.32 -12.06 2.61
N GLY A 55 -11.58 -10.87 2.06
CA GLY A 55 -10.60 -10.11 1.28
C GLY A 55 -10.46 -10.67 -0.13
N VAL A 56 -9.62 -10.03 -0.92
CA VAL A 56 -9.35 -10.47 -2.31
C VAL A 56 -8.39 -11.65 -2.37
N GLY A 57 -7.77 -12.02 -1.24
CA GLY A 57 -6.75 -13.05 -1.19
C GLY A 57 -5.46 -12.59 -1.86
N ASN A 58 -4.72 -13.51 -2.49
CA ASN A 58 -3.43 -13.20 -3.12
C ASN A 58 -3.32 -13.83 -4.52
N PRO A 59 -4.13 -13.37 -5.50
CA PRO A 59 -4.22 -14.01 -6.81
C PRO A 59 -2.92 -13.93 -7.64
N TYR A 60 -2.07 -12.94 -7.37
CA TYR A 60 -0.75 -12.81 -7.99
C TYR A 60 0.36 -13.55 -7.25
N ASN A 61 0.04 -14.23 -6.14
CA ASN A 61 1.00 -14.99 -5.33
C ASN A 61 2.20 -14.15 -4.83
N PHE A 62 1.99 -12.88 -4.51
CA PHE A 62 3.02 -12.03 -3.91
C PHE A 62 3.52 -12.65 -2.59
N GLY A 63 4.85 -12.70 -2.40
CA GLY A 63 5.46 -13.13 -1.15
C GLY A 63 5.53 -11.98 -0.13
N GLU A 64 6.32 -12.13 0.92
CA GLU A 64 6.73 -11.00 1.79
C GLU A 64 7.54 -9.93 1.03
N ARG A 65 7.94 -10.26 -0.20
CA ARG A 65 8.55 -9.41 -1.20
C ARG A 65 7.88 -9.62 -2.55
N ASN A 66 7.92 -8.60 -3.40
CA ASN A 66 7.63 -8.74 -4.81
C ASN A 66 8.76 -9.44 -5.57
N THR A 67 9.98 -9.36 -5.03
CA THR A 67 11.21 -9.72 -5.75
C THR A 67 12.03 -10.80 -5.05
N PRO A 68 12.94 -11.50 -5.76
CA PRO A 68 13.88 -12.43 -5.13
C PRO A 68 14.70 -11.78 -4.01
N ALA A 69 15.02 -12.54 -2.96
CA ALA A 69 15.71 -12.02 -1.78
C ALA A 69 17.15 -11.53 -2.07
N ASP A 70 17.79 -12.06 -3.11
CA ASP A 70 19.14 -11.72 -3.55
C ASP A 70 19.17 -10.81 -4.80
N ALA A 71 18.01 -10.28 -5.22
CA ALA A 71 17.93 -9.39 -6.37
C ALA A 71 18.70 -8.09 -6.14
N SER A 72 19.40 -7.62 -7.18
CA SER A 72 20.02 -6.30 -7.21
C SER A 72 18.97 -5.19 -7.24
N THR A 73 19.35 -3.98 -6.83
CA THR A 73 18.47 -2.80 -6.88
C THR A 73 17.91 -2.56 -8.28
N GLU A 74 18.71 -2.73 -9.33
CA GLU A 74 18.26 -2.60 -10.72
C GLU A 74 17.22 -3.67 -11.09
N GLU A 75 17.41 -4.92 -10.65
CA GLU A 75 16.45 -6.00 -10.88
C GLU A 75 15.13 -5.75 -10.14
N ILE A 76 15.20 -5.32 -8.88
CA ILE A 76 14.03 -5.02 -8.06
C ILE A 76 13.17 -3.96 -8.75
N ARG A 77 13.81 -2.83 -9.12
CA ARG A 77 13.13 -1.72 -9.78
C ARG A 77 12.56 -2.12 -11.14
N ALA A 78 13.30 -2.90 -11.94
CA ALA A 78 12.82 -3.39 -13.23
C ALA A 78 11.62 -4.35 -13.12
N ILE A 79 11.48 -5.09 -12.02
CA ILE A 79 10.29 -5.91 -11.73
C ILE A 79 9.11 -5.00 -11.39
N ASN A 80 9.29 -4.08 -10.45
CA ASN A 80 8.23 -3.15 -10.03
C ASN A 80 7.74 -2.25 -11.16
N HIS A 81 8.64 -1.81 -12.05
CA HIS A 81 8.33 -0.95 -13.18
C HIS A 81 7.36 -1.60 -14.18
N LYS A 82 7.38 -2.94 -14.27
CA LYS A 82 6.54 -3.70 -15.22
C LYS A 82 5.15 -4.00 -14.68
N MET A 83 4.89 -3.72 -13.40
CA MET A 83 3.60 -4.02 -12.80
C MET A 83 2.50 -3.22 -13.50
N THR A 84 1.44 -3.91 -13.89
CA THR A 84 0.19 -3.31 -14.35
C THR A 84 -0.50 -2.55 -13.22
N VAL A 85 -1.44 -1.66 -13.57
CA VAL A 85 -2.28 -0.96 -12.57
C VAL A 85 -3.03 -1.98 -11.70
N GLN A 86 -3.53 -3.08 -12.29
CA GLN A 86 -4.16 -4.15 -11.54
C GLN A 86 -3.19 -4.80 -10.54
N GLU A 87 -1.98 -5.19 -10.97
CA GLU A 87 -0.96 -5.73 -10.05
C GLU A 87 -0.60 -4.75 -8.92
N VAL A 88 -0.49 -3.46 -9.22
CA VAL A 88 -0.25 -2.40 -8.22
C VAL A 88 -1.37 -2.33 -7.18
N LYS A 89 -2.64 -2.40 -7.61
CA LYS A 89 -3.81 -2.43 -6.71
C LYS A 89 -3.75 -3.66 -5.79
N TYR A 90 -3.56 -4.85 -6.35
CA TYR A 90 -3.54 -6.09 -5.57
C TYR A 90 -2.32 -6.22 -4.67
N ALA A 91 -1.18 -5.62 -5.03
CA ALA A 91 -0.02 -5.54 -4.15
C ALA A 91 -0.31 -4.74 -2.88
N MET A 92 -1.17 -3.70 -2.95
CA MET A 92 -1.65 -3.01 -1.76
C MET A 92 -2.71 -3.83 -1.01
N TYR A 93 -3.63 -4.47 -1.73
CA TYR A 93 -4.71 -5.25 -1.11
C TYR A 93 -4.18 -6.44 -0.31
N LYS A 94 -3.12 -7.08 -0.78
CA LYS A 94 -2.41 -8.12 -0.02
C LYS A 94 -2.05 -7.64 1.39
N GLU A 95 -1.38 -6.49 1.50
CA GLU A 95 -0.98 -5.94 2.80
C GLU A 95 -2.18 -5.47 3.62
N ILE A 96 -3.20 -4.89 2.98
CA ILE A 96 -4.43 -4.49 3.68
C ILE A 96 -5.16 -5.71 4.25
N ASP A 97 -5.19 -6.83 3.53
CA ASP A 97 -5.86 -8.06 3.95
C ASP A 97 -5.11 -8.75 5.09
N GLU A 98 -3.78 -8.79 5.02
CA GLU A 98 -2.92 -9.37 6.07
C GLU A 98 -3.02 -8.61 7.39
N HIS A 99 -3.19 -7.29 7.33
CA HIS A 99 -3.29 -6.42 8.50
C HIS A 99 -4.72 -5.93 8.75
N TRP A 100 -5.73 -6.58 8.17
CA TRP A 100 -7.10 -6.08 8.14
C TRP A 100 -7.67 -5.74 9.51
N ASP A 101 -7.57 -6.68 10.47
CA ASP A 101 -8.18 -6.48 11.78
C ASP A 101 -7.56 -5.28 12.50
N LEU A 102 -6.24 -5.08 12.34
CA LEU A 102 -5.54 -3.92 12.86
C LEU A 102 -5.98 -2.64 12.16
N ILE A 103 -5.95 -2.59 10.83
CA ILE A 103 -6.32 -1.41 10.04
C ILE A 103 -7.78 -1.01 10.33
N SER A 104 -8.69 -1.98 10.35
CA SER A 104 -10.12 -1.78 10.60
C SER A 104 -10.36 -1.12 11.96
N VAL A 105 -9.73 -1.64 13.02
CA VAL A 105 -9.86 -1.11 14.38
C VAL A 105 -9.20 0.26 14.50
N ARG A 106 -7.98 0.44 13.97
CA ARG A 106 -7.21 1.70 14.10
C ARG A 106 -7.82 2.84 13.30
N LEU A 107 -8.50 2.56 12.19
CA LEU A 107 -9.13 3.57 11.34
C LEU A 107 -10.65 3.68 11.52
N GLY A 108 -11.26 2.81 12.33
CA GLY A 108 -12.71 2.81 12.57
C GLY A 108 -13.49 2.50 11.30
N GLN A 109 -13.02 1.58 10.47
CA GLN A 109 -13.65 1.25 9.19
C GLN A 109 -13.90 -0.25 9.07
N THR A 110 -15.17 -0.64 8.94
CA THR A 110 -15.57 -2.06 8.84
C THR A 110 -15.79 -2.51 7.39
N GLU A 111 -15.89 -1.57 6.44
CA GLU A 111 -16.00 -1.90 5.02
C GLU A 111 -14.62 -1.95 4.37
N ARG A 112 -14.19 -3.16 4.01
CA ARG A 112 -12.85 -3.42 3.45
C ARG A 112 -12.62 -2.70 2.13
N GLU A 113 -13.62 -2.67 1.27
CA GLU A 113 -13.56 -1.97 -0.01
C GLU A 113 -13.37 -0.44 0.14
N LYS A 114 -13.86 0.17 1.23
CA LYS A 114 -13.58 1.60 1.51
C LYS A 114 -12.12 1.81 1.89
N VAL A 115 -11.53 0.87 2.62
CA VAL A 115 -10.10 0.88 2.92
C VAL A 115 -9.28 0.68 1.65
N TYR A 116 -9.61 -0.29 0.79
CA TYR A 116 -8.99 -0.41 -0.53
C TYR A 116 -9.04 0.90 -1.31
N ALA A 117 -10.22 1.49 -1.41
CA ALA A 117 -10.44 2.75 -2.12
C ALA A 117 -9.60 3.91 -1.57
N ILE A 118 -9.50 4.09 -0.25
CA ILE A 118 -8.70 5.20 0.30
C ILE A 118 -7.21 5.02 0.02
N PHE A 119 -6.70 3.78 0.07
CA PHE A 119 -5.33 3.47 -0.30
C PHE A 119 -5.09 3.58 -1.81
N LEU A 120 -6.07 3.26 -2.66
CA LEU A 120 -6.00 3.58 -4.09
C LEU A 120 -5.93 5.08 -4.33
N GLY A 121 -6.73 5.88 -3.62
CA GLY A 121 -6.69 7.34 -3.68
C GLY A 121 -5.31 7.88 -3.27
N LEU A 122 -4.71 7.32 -2.21
CA LEU A 122 -3.35 7.66 -1.79
C LEU A 122 -2.32 7.29 -2.87
N GLY A 123 -2.35 6.05 -3.38
CA GLY A 123 -1.46 5.62 -4.46
C GLY A 123 -1.61 6.45 -5.74
N THR A 124 -2.83 6.89 -6.03
CA THR A 124 -3.11 7.79 -7.16
C THR A 124 -2.50 9.17 -6.94
N ARG A 125 -2.65 9.71 -5.73
CA ARG A 125 -2.12 11.03 -5.37
C ARG A 125 -0.60 11.06 -5.39
N GLU A 126 0.03 9.96 -5.01
CA GLU A 126 1.48 9.86 -4.80
C GLU A 126 2.22 9.38 -6.04
N SER A 127 1.62 8.51 -6.84
CA SER A 127 2.32 7.81 -7.92
C SER A 127 1.51 7.66 -9.21
N THR A 128 0.28 8.19 -9.27
CA THR A 128 -0.68 7.93 -10.37
C THR A 128 -1.02 6.43 -10.49
N LEU A 129 -0.87 5.67 -9.38
CA LEU A 129 -1.25 4.26 -9.28
C LEU A 129 -0.59 3.36 -10.36
N GLY A 130 0.63 3.71 -10.78
CA GLY A 130 1.38 3.03 -11.86
C GLY A 130 0.88 3.31 -13.27
N GLY A 131 -0.17 4.13 -13.42
CA GLY A 131 -0.77 4.48 -14.71
C GLY A 131 0.07 5.40 -15.59
N ASN A 132 1.16 5.96 -15.06
CA ASN A 132 2.21 6.64 -15.82
C ASN A 132 3.13 5.68 -16.60
N GLY A 133 2.96 4.36 -16.44
CA GLY A 133 3.79 3.34 -17.07
C GLY A 133 5.00 2.92 -16.24
N ASP A 134 5.14 3.45 -15.03
CA ASP A 134 6.24 3.12 -14.11
C ASP A 134 5.86 2.04 -13.08
N GLY A 135 4.67 1.45 -13.16
CA GLY A 135 4.20 0.45 -12.20
C GLY A 135 4.33 0.92 -10.75
N ALA A 136 4.99 0.14 -9.90
CA ALA A 136 5.34 0.54 -8.53
C ALA A 136 6.73 1.21 -8.40
N ASP A 137 7.44 1.49 -9.50
CA ASP A 137 8.82 1.99 -9.51
C ASP A 137 8.91 3.51 -9.62
N ILE A 138 8.42 4.23 -8.61
CA ILE A 138 8.48 5.69 -8.56
C ILE A 138 9.25 6.13 -7.33
N GLU A 139 10.21 7.03 -7.53
CA GLU A 139 11.13 7.51 -6.50
C GLU A 139 11.20 9.03 -6.52
N THR A 140 11.20 9.64 -5.33
CA THR A 140 11.32 11.10 -5.16
C THR A 140 12.39 11.48 -4.14
N ALA A 141 12.96 12.67 -4.30
CA ALA A 141 14.04 13.23 -3.46
C ALA A 141 15.36 12.41 -3.40
N GLN A 142 15.60 11.57 -4.40
CA GLN A 142 16.81 10.74 -4.55
C GLN A 142 18.10 11.53 -4.82
N LEU A 143 17.99 12.76 -5.37
CA LEU A 143 19.14 13.60 -5.74
C LEU A 143 19.97 14.05 -4.53
N ASP A 144 19.41 14.01 -3.32
CA ASP A 144 20.10 14.36 -2.07
C ASP A 144 20.99 13.21 -1.55
N GLY A 145 20.90 12.02 -2.15
CA GLY A 145 21.57 10.80 -1.74
C GLY A 145 20.65 9.87 -0.94
N PHE A 146 20.92 8.56 -1.05
CA PHE A 146 20.09 7.50 -0.45
C PHE A 146 19.89 7.70 1.06
N GLY A 147 18.65 7.95 1.47
CA GLY A 147 18.26 8.12 2.88
C GLY A 147 18.74 9.41 3.56
N VAL A 148 19.30 10.35 2.81
CA VAL A 148 19.78 11.64 3.35
C VAL A 148 18.61 12.55 3.70
N ASN A 149 17.62 12.63 2.80
CA ASN A 149 16.44 13.46 2.98
C ASN A 149 15.30 12.64 3.62
N SER A 150 14.63 13.19 4.63
CA SER A 150 13.47 12.54 5.27
C SER A 150 12.28 12.37 4.30
N ALA A 151 12.26 13.15 3.22
CA ALA A 151 11.27 13.07 2.14
C ALA A 151 11.71 12.11 1.00
N HIS A 152 12.86 11.44 1.10
CA HIS A 152 13.21 10.38 0.17
C HIS A 152 12.17 9.26 0.28
N ALA A 153 11.49 8.98 -0.83
CA ALA A 153 10.30 8.14 -0.83
C ALA A 153 10.25 7.27 -2.09
N TYR A 154 9.65 6.08 -1.95
CA TYR A 154 9.55 5.10 -3.02
C TYR A 154 8.20 4.39 -3.04
N GLY A 155 7.82 3.87 -4.20
CA GLY A 155 6.69 2.95 -4.34
C GLY A 155 5.36 3.63 -4.62
N THR A 156 4.31 2.82 -4.68
CA THR A 156 2.94 3.26 -4.99
C THR A 156 2.44 4.35 -4.06
N MET A 157 2.70 4.21 -2.76
CA MET A 157 2.27 5.20 -1.76
C MET A 157 3.31 6.30 -1.52
N GLN A 158 4.45 6.31 -2.21
CA GLN A 158 5.60 7.15 -1.85
C GLN A 158 5.97 7.01 -0.37
N THR A 159 6.25 5.78 0.06
CA THR A 159 6.64 5.48 1.44
C THR A 159 8.00 6.09 1.74
N ALA A 160 8.02 7.08 2.64
CA ALA A 160 9.22 7.79 3.00
C ALA A 160 10.19 6.93 3.83
N VAL A 161 11.49 7.21 3.74
CA VAL A 161 12.55 6.55 4.52
C VAL A 161 12.34 6.59 6.03
N THR A 162 11.58 7.57 6.52
CA THR A 162 11.21 7.71 7.93
C THR A 162 10.35 6.57 8.46
N ALA A 163 9.67 5.82 7.59
CA ALA A 163 8.92 4.62 7.99
C ALA A 163 9.84 3.50 8.51
N PHE A 164 11.05 3.40 7.94
CA PHE A 164 11.95 2.27 8.13
C PHE A 164 12.77 2.39 9.42
N ALA A 165 13.02 1.24 10.05
CA ALA A 165 13.97 1.14 11.15
C ALA A 165 15.39 1.43 10.64
N ASP A 166 16.31 1.78 11.54
CA ASP A 166 17.74 2.02 11.20
C ASP A 166 17.98 3.08 10.11
N CYS A 167 16.98 3.90 9.78
CA CYS A 167 17.15 5.08 8.94
C CYS A 167 17.98 6.15 9.68
N ASN A 168 18.15 7.33 9.07
CA ASN A 168 18.93 8.41 9.66
C ASN A 168 18.47 8.68 11.11
N PRO A 169 19.35 8.56 12.13
CA PRO A 169 18.97 8.62 13.54
C PRO A 169 18.49 10.02 13.99
N THR A 170 18.59 11.03 13.12
CA THR A 170 18.04 12.36 13.37
C THR A 170 16.55 12.48 13.03
N PHE A 171 15.99 11.51 12.31
CA PHE A 171 14.57 11.47 12.01
C PHE A 171 13.76 11.06 13.24
N MET A 172 12.49 11.48 13.27
CA MET A 172 11.55 11.03 14.29
C MET A 172 11.33 9.53 14.16
N LYS A 173 11.28 8.83 15.30
CA LYS A 173 11.07 7.37 15.33
C LYS A 173 9.59 7.03 15.25
N GLU A 174 9.30 5.90 14.61
CA GLU A 174 7.93 5.38 14.42
C GLU A 174 7.74 4.04 15.18
N ASP A 175 8.00 4.05 16.48
CA ASP A 175 8.03 2.85 17.34
C ASP A 175 6.64 2.52 17.96
N ASN A 176 5.57 3.22 17.55
CA ASN A 176 4.22 3.16 18.15
C ASN A 176 3.23 2.23 17.41
N VAL A 177 3.71 1.43 16.45
CA VAL A 177 2.94 0.37 15.78
C VAL A 177 3.68 -0.95 15.95
N PRO A 178 3.69 -1.54 17.17
CA PRO A 178 4.38 -2.80 17.44
C PRO A 178 3.74 -4.01 16.75
N GLU A 179 2.47 -3.91 16.33
CA GLU A 179 1.72 -5.00 15.69
C GLU A 179 2.16 -5.28 14.25
N MET A 180 2.83 -4.32 13.60
CA MET A 180 3.39 -4.47 12.26
C MET A 180 4.92 -4.41 12.31
N PHE A 181 5.56 -5.36 11.65
CA PHE A 181 7.02 -5.43 11.60
C PHE A 181 7.62 -4.18 10.96
N GLN A 182 8.66 -3.63 11.57
CA GLN A 182 9.35 -2.45 11.04
C GLN A 182 10.62 -2.88 10.32
N TYR A 183 10.59 -2.96 8.99
CA TYR A 183 11.77 -3.32 8.20
C TYR A 183 12.90 -2.29 8.36
N SER A 184 14.14 -2.76 8.46
CA SER A 184 15.35 -1.91 8.43
C SER A 184 15.50 -1.18 7.10
N PHE A 185 16.09 0.00 7.11
CA PHE A 185 16.35 0.80 5.92
C PHE A 185 17.55 0.26 5.14
N THR A 186 17.27 -0.50 4.09
CA THR A 186 18.25 -1.00 3.11
C THR A 186 17.68 -0.78 1.70
N GLU A 187 18.53 -0.76 0.67
CA GLU A 187 18.03 -0.66 -0.72
C GLU A 187 17.06 -1.79 -1.06
N SER A 188 17.39 -3.03 -0.68
CA SER A 188 16.52 -4.19 -0.91
C SER A 188 15.15 -4.07 -0.25
N ASN A 189 15.06 -3.46 0.95
CA ASN A 189 13.78 -3.25 1.63
C ASN A 189 13.04 -2.05 1.05
N PHE A 190 13.76 -0.95 0.81
CA PHE A 190 13.17 0.32 0.38
C PHE A 190 12.59 0.23 -1.03
N TYR A 191 13.27 -0.47 -1.94
CA TYR A 191 12.84 -0.60 -3.33
C TYR A 191 11.89 -1.78 -3.58
N ASP A 192 11.62 -2.68 -2.64
CA ASP A 192 10.64 -3.75 -2.88
C ASP A 192 9.20 -3.20 -2.75
N ALA A 193 8.33 -3.47 -3.74
CA ALA A 193 6.99 -2.90 -3.77
C ALA A 193 6.07 -3.39 -2.63
N ILE A 194 6.20 -4.66 -2.21
CA ILE A 194 5.39 -5.22 -1.13
C ILE A 194 5.85 -4.65 0.22
N ILE A 195 7.16 -4.64 0.46
CA ILE A 195 7.71 -4.02 1.67
C ILE A 195 7.40 -2.52 1.72
N SER A 196 7.50 -1.81 0.59
CA SER A 196 7.15 -0.39 0.55
C SER A 196 5.68 -0.14 0.91
N ASN A 197 4.75 -0.96 0.42
CA ASN A 197 3.33 -0.89 0.80
C ASN A 197 3.12 -1.20 2.29
N HIS A 198 3.76 -2.26 2.80
CA HIS A 198 3.72 -2.64 4.21
C HIS A 198 4.12 -1.47 5.12
N MET A 199 5.28 -0.89 4.83
CA MET A 199 5.85 0.23 5.58
C MET A 199 5.02 1.50 5.42
N GLY A 200 4.40 1.70 4.26
CA GLY A 200 3.48 2.80 4.02
C GLY A 200 2.21 2.69 4.88
N ILE A 201 1.59 1.50 4.92
CA ILE A 201 0.42 1.23 5.78
C ILE A 201 0.81 1.42 7.24
N ARG A 202 1.94 0.86 7.66
CA ARG A 202 2.47 1.03 9.02
C ARG A 202 2.66 2.52 9.37
N LYS A 203 3.15 3.34 8.45
CA LYS A 203 3.29 4.79 8.63
C LYS A 203 1.94 5.51 8.75
N ILE A 204 0.91 5.10 8.01
CA ILE A 204 -0.46 5.61 8.20
C ILE A 204 -0.96 5.29 9.61
N LEU A 205 -0.73 4.07 10.09
CA LEU A 205 -1.11 3.66 11.44
C LEU A 205 -0.30 4.35 12.54
N HIS A 206 0.99 4.67 12.28
CA HIS A 206 1.81 5.50 13.16
C HIS A 206 1.15 6.84 13.43
N PHE A 207 0.67 7.52 12.38
CA PHE A 207 -0.05 8.78 12.56
C PHE A 207 -1.46 8.58 13.12
N ALA A 208 -2.12 7.45 12.85
CA ALA A 208 -3.44 7.17 13.43
C ALA A 208 -3.36 7.05 14.95
N GLU A 209 -2.34 6.37 15.47
CA GLU A 209 -2.06 6.29 16.91
C GLU A 209 -1.88 7.68 17.52
N ILE A 210 -1.04 8.53 16.92
CA ILE A 210 -0.84 9.91 17.40
C ILE A 210 -2.16 10.70 17.35
N CYS A 211 -2.93 10.57 16.27
CA CYS A 211 -4.23 11.24 16.13
C CYS A 211 -5.20 10.85 17.25
N ILE A 212 -5.24 9.57 17.62
CA ILE A 212 -6.14 9.06 18.67
C ILE A 212 -5.62 9.46 20.05
N ASN A 213 -4.39 9.09 20.38
CA ASN A 213 -3.87 9.15 21.75
C ASN A 213 -3.38 10.55 22.14
N GLU A 214 -2.75 11.29 21.23
CA GLU A 214 -2.17 12.60 21.53
C GLU A 214 -3.09 13.76 21.11
N LYS A 215 -3.84 13.59 20.01
CA LYS A 215 -4.66 14.68 19.43
C LYS A 215 -6.14 14.55 19.74
N GLY A 216 -6.61 13.42 20.30
CA GLY A 216 -8.00 13.20 20.68
C GLY A 216 -8.97 13.24 19.48
N MET A 217 -8.51 12.86 18.29
CA MET A 217 -9.31 12.84 17.07
C MET A 217 -10.20 11.59 17.02
N THR A 218 -11.35 11.71 16.34
CA THR A 218 -12.37 10.64 16.23
C THR A 218 -12.92 10.55 14.82
N GLY A 219 -13.58 9.43 14.50
CA GLY A 219 -14.16 9.15 13.17
C GLY A 219 -13.18 9.42 12.01
N TYR A 220 -13.69 10.02 10.93
CA TYR A 220 -12.89 10.31 9.73
C TYR A 220 -11.71 11.26 9.96
N GLN A 221 -11.68 12.00 11.08
CA GLN A 221 -10.57 12.90 11.38
C GLN A 221 -9.26 12.13 11.53
N VAL A 222 -9.30 10.89 12.03
CA VAL A 222 -8.10 10.06 12.19
C VAL A 222 -7.46 9.80 10.84
N ILE A 223 -8.17 9.19 9.88
CA ILE A 223 -7.60 8.92 8.55
C ILE A 223 -7.25 10.21 7.78
N ARG A 224 -8.09 11.25 7.84
CA ARG A 224 -7.82 12.54 7.16
C ARG A 224 -6.51 13.18 7.65
N ASN A 225 -6.26 13.11 8.96
CA ASN A 225 -5.04 13.67 9.55
C ASN A 225 -3.84 12.72 9.45
N SER A 226 -4.04 11.41 9.43
CA SER A 226 -2.99 10.44 9.15
C SER A 226 -2.44 10.62 7.74
N LEU A 227 -3.29 10.86 6.74
CA LEU A 227 -2.84 11.20 5.38
C LEU A 227 -1.99 12.48 5.38
N LYS A 228 -2.44 13.54 6.07
CA LYS A 228 -1.62 14.76 6.19
C LYS A 228 -0.28 14.50 6.90
N GLY A 229 -0.28 13.69 7.96
CA GLY A 229 0.93 13.26 8.66
C GLY A 229 1.87 12.48 7.75
N PHE A 230 1.33 11.57 6.95
CA PHE A 230 2.07 10.78 5.97
C PHE A 230 2.85 11.68 5.00
N ASN A 231 2.21 12.73 4.48
CA ASN A 231 2.83 13.68 3.55
C ASN A 231 3.82 14.66 4.20
N THR A 232 3.51 15.15 5.40
CA THR A 232 4.20 16.32 5.98
C THR A 232 5.06 16.02 7.20
N GLY A 233 4.88 14.85 7.80
CA GLY A 233 5.42 14.49 9.12
C GLY A 233 4.57 14.98 10.30
N TRP A 234 3.48 15.72 10.08
CA TRP A 234 2.69 16.34 11.16
C TRP A 234 1.18 16.09 10.99
N CYS A 235 0.53 15.47 11.98
CA CYS A 235 -0.90 15.16 11.91
C CYS A 235 -1.83 16.15 12.67
N ASP A 236 -1.33 17.24 13.26
CA ASP A 236 -2.14 18.24 13.98
C ASP A 236 -3.30 18.83 13.17
N MET A 237 -4.48 19.02 13.77
CA MET A 237 -5.60 19.68 13.09
C MET A 237 -5.16 21.01 12.46
N ALA A 238 -5.56 21.21 11.20
CA ALA A 238 -5.20 22.38 10.41
C ALA A 238 -6.45 23.06 9.84
N ASP A 239 -6.26 24.17 9.13
CA ASP A 239 -7.34 24.74 8.33
C ASP A 239 -7.68 23.85 7.13
N ASP A 240 -8.87 24.03 6.54
CA ASP A 240 -9.30 23.23 5.39
C ASP A 240 -8.38 23.36 4.17
N GLY A 241 -7.65 24.47 4.06
CA GLY A 241 -6.66 24.68 3.01
C GLY A 241 -5.53 23.64 3.04
N ALA A 242 -5.10 23.23 4.24
CA ALA A 242 -4.05 22.23 4.42
C ALA A 242 -4.43 20.81 4.00
N TYR A 243 -5.74 20.51 3.88
CA TYR A 243 -6.23 19.19 3.48
C TYR A 243 -6.63 19.13 2.01
N ARG A 244 -7.09 20.26 1.46
CA ARG A 244 -7.77 20.35 0.16
C ARG A 244 -7.02 19.65 -0.99
N THR A 245 -5.70 19.85 -1.08
CA THR A 245 -4.87 19.38 -2.20
C THR A 245 -4.22 18.01 -1.97
N TYR A 246 -4.48 17.41 -0.81
CA TYR A 246 -3.89 16.13 -0.43
C TYR A 246 -4.93 15.18 0.13
N ALA A 247 -5.26 15.25 1.43
CA ALA A 247 -6.18 14.29 2.05
C ALA A 247 -7.59 14.34 1.44
N ASP A 248 -8.11 15.53 1.15
CA ASP A 248 -9.45 15.70 0.60
C ASP A 248 -9.53 15.34 -0.89
N GLU A 249 -8.41 15.43 -1.61
CA GLU A 249 -8.30 15.00 -3.00
C GLU A 249 -8.13 13.47 -3.08
N ILE A 250 -7.35 12.87 -2.18
CA ILE A 250 -7.27 11.42 -1.99
C ILE A 250 -8.68 10.85 -1.74
N CYS A 251 -9.46 11.48 -0.85
CA CYS A 251 -10.84 11.07 -0.57
C CYS A 251 -11.77 11.16 -1.78
N ALA A 252 -11.58 12.16 -2.66
CA ALA A 252 -12.38 12.30 -3.87
C ALA A 252 -12.02 11.21 -4.90
N MET A 253 -10.73 10.94 -5.10
CA MET A 253 -10.27 9.87 -6.00
C MET A 253 -10.64 8.48 -5.46
N ALA A 254 -10.58 8.26 -4.15
CA ALA A 254 -11.05 7.03 -3.51
C ALA A 254 -12.52 6.73 -3.84
N GLN A 255 -13.37 7.74 -3.75
CA GLN A 255 -14.79 7.61 -4.10
C GLN A 255 -15.01 7.32 -5.58
N PHE A 256 -14.15 7.82 -6.49
CA PHE A 256 -14.19 7.40 -7.89
C PHE A 256 -13.98 5.88 -8.03
N TYR A 257 -12.92 5.34 -7.41
CA TYR A 257 -12.65 3.90 -7.49
C TYR A 257 -13.78 3.05 -6.91
N TYR A 258 -14.33 3.48 -5.78
CA TYR A 258 -15.39 2.76 -5.08
C TYR A 258 -16.74 2.83 -5.80
N ASN A 259 -17.20 4.05 -6.14
CA ASN A 259 -18.56 4.26 -6.67
C ASN A 259 -18.67 3.93 -8.17
N GLU A 260 -17.58 4.07 -8.94
CA GLU A 260 -17.59 3.78 -10.38
C GLU A 260 -17.17 2.34 -10.70
N GLY A 261 -16.82 1.52 -9.69
CA GLY A 261 -16.54 0.09 -9.86
C GLY A 261 -15.14 -0.23 -10.40
N HIS A 262 -14.14 0.60 -10.07
CA HIS A 262 -12.76 0.47 -10.55
C HIS A 262 -11.79 -0.04 -9.47
N LEU A 263 -12.28 -0.75 -8.45
CA LEU A 263 -11.43 -1.34 -7.41
C LEU A 263 -10.51 -2.44 -7.94
N TYR A 264 -10.89 -3.16 -9.00
CA TYR A 264 -10.24 -4.42 -9.34
C TYR A 264 -9.68 -4.52 -10.76
N ASP A 265 -9.81 -3.48 -11.58
CA ASP A 265 -9.40 -3.46 -12.98
C ASP A 265 -8.12 -2.62 -13.20
N ASN A 266 -7.75 -2.36 -14.46
CA ASN A 266 -6.63 -1.51 -14.83
C ASN A 266 -6.99 -0.02 -14.97
N VAL A 267 -8.21 0.39 -14.60
CA VAL A 267 -8.62 1.80 -14.69
C VAL A 267 -7.99 2.61 -13.56
N PHE A 268 -7.50 3.81 -13.88
CA PHE A 268 -6.97 4.76 -12.92
C PHE A 268 -7.34 6.20 -13.28
N THR A 269 -7.36 7.05 -12.27
CA THR A 269 -7.53 8.50 -12.39
C THR A 269 -6.24 9.22 -11.97
N TRP A 270 -6.27 10.54 -11.85
CA TRP A 270 -5.14 11.35 -11.40
C TRP A 270 -5.62 12.58 -10.66
N THR A 271 -4.68 13.26 -9.98
CA THR A 271 -4.97 14.51 -9.25
C THR A 271 -5.64 15.54 -10.18
N ASP A 272 -6.71 16.18 -9.70
CA ASP A 272 -7.50 17.18 -10.45
C ASP A 272 -8.23 16.63 -11.70
N SER A 273 -8.23 15.31 -11.93
CA SER A 273 -8.99 14.69 -13.02
C SER A 273 -10.50 15.03 -12.93
N PRO A 274 -11.20 15.23 -14.07
CA PRO A 274 -12.65 15.36 -14.09
C PRO A 274 -13.40 14.12 -13.56
N ALA A 275 -12.82 12.91 -13.62
CA ALA A 275 -13.47 11.68 -13.16
C ALA A 275 -13.82 11.71 -11.67
N ALA A 276 -12.98 12.35 -10.85
CA ALA A 276 -13.25 12.52 -9.42
C ALA A 276 -14.02 13.80 -9.08
N ALA A 277 -14.43 14.62 -10.07
CA ALA A 277 -14.99 15.95 -9.82
C ALA A 277 -16.31 15.92 -9.03
N ALA A 278 -17.16 14.91 -9.27
CA ALA A 278 -18.41 14.74 -8.53
C ALA A 278 -18.20 14.52 -7.03
N TYR A 279 -17.04 13.99 -6.63
CA TYR A 279 -16.69 13.66 -5.26
C TYR A 279 -15.94 14.78 -4.52
N ARG A 280 -15.67 15.90 -5.20
CA ARG A 280 -15.01 17.07 -4.60
C ARG A 280 -15.97 17.96 -3.81
N THR A 281 -16.80 17.39 -2.94
CA THR A 281 -17.80 18.08 -2.13
C THR A 281 -17.28 18.52 -0.75
N ASP A 282 -17.90 19.50 -0.10
CA ASP A 282 -17.46 19.93 1.24
C ASP A 282 -17.64 18.83 2.31
N ASP A 283 -18.63 17.95 2.13
CA ASP A 283 -18.98 16.84 3.01
C ASP A 283 -18.37 15.50 2.58
N ARG A 284 -17.39 15.50 1.67
CA ARG A 284 -16.85 14.28 1.03
C ARG A 284 -16.49 13.15 1.98
N TRP A 285 -16.05 13.45 3.20
CA TRP A 285 -15.68 12.46 4.21
C TRP A 285 -16.88 11.75 4.85
N ALA A 286 -18.10 12.21 4.64
CA ALA A 286 -19.32 11.56 5.15
C ALA A 286 -19.45 10.11 4.66
N TRP A 287 -18.92 9.77 3.48
CA TRP A 287 -18.92 8.40 2.96
C TRP A 287 -18.09 7.42 3.81
N TRP A 288 -17.10 7.92 4.56
CA TRP A 288 -16.27 7.10 5.44
C TRP A 288 -17.10 6.50 6.58
N GLY A 289 -18.17 7.18 6.99
CA GLY A 289 -19.08 6.73 8.02
C GLY A 289 -18.68 7.17 9.43
N ASP A 290 -19.33 6.56 10.41
CA ASP A 290 -19.29 6.87 11.84
C ASP A 290 -18.58 5.80 12.68
N GLY A 291 -17.85 4.89 12.03
CA GLY A 291 -17.04 3.91 12.76
C GLY A 291 -15.97 4.60 13.60
N GLU A 292 -15.74 4.07 14.80
CA GLU A 292 -14.91 4.69 15.82
C GLU A 292 -13.48 4.12 15.78
N PRO A 293 -12.46 4.94 15.43
CA PRO A 293 -11.06 4.56 15.52
C PRO A 293 -10.68 4.20 16.96
N SER A 294 -9.84 3.19 17.13
CA SER A 294 -9.52 2.66 18.45
C SER A 294 -8.11 2.10 18.55
N MET A 295 -7.50 2.27 19.72
CA MET A 295 -6.25 1.60 20.12
C MET A 295 -6.50 0.31 20.92
N ALA A 296 -7.73 -0.22 20.87
CA ALA A 296 -8.05 -1.50 21.50
C ALA A 296 -7.11 -2.61 21.00
N PRO A 297 -6.71 -3.55 21.87
CA PRO A 297 -5.96 -4.73 21.44
C PRO A 297 -6.73 -5.47 20.34
N VAL A 298 -6.02 -5.86 19.30
CA VAL A 298 -6.54 -6.74 18.26
C VAL A 298 -6.01 -8.13 18.59
N GLU A 299 -6.85 -9.16 18.47
CA GLU A 299 -6.35 -10.54 18.57
C GLU A 299 -5.35 -10.75 17.43
N GLU A 300 -4.09 -11.01 17.78
CA GLU A 300 -3.09 -11.43 16.80
C GLU A 300 -3.55 -12.77 16.22
N LYS A 301 -4.10 -12.73 15.00
CA LYS A 301 -4.10 -13.94 14.16
C LYS A 301 -2.61 -14.24 13.92
N PRO A 302 -2.13 -15.46 14.22
CA PRO A 302 -0.73 -15.80 14.00
C PRO A 302 -0.37 -15.44 12.56
N GLN A 303 0.58 -14.52 12.43
CA GLN A 303 1.10 -14.07 11.15
C GLN A 303 1.68 -15.30 10.46
N VAL A 304 1.18 -15.62 9.27
CA VAL A 304 1.70 -16.71 8.46
C VAL A 304 3.12 -16.35 8.10
N ASN A 305 4.12 -16.98 8.74
CA ASN A 305 5.51 -16.77 8.35
C ASN A 305 5.77 -17.54 7.05
N LYS A 306 5.48 -16.91 5.90
CA LYS A 306 5.56 -17.52 4.57
C LYS A 306 7.00 -17.85 4.12
N ASP A 307 8.01 -17.49 4.92
CA ASP A 307 9.43 -17.73 4.64
C ASP A 307 10.08 -18.62 5.71
N LEU A 308 9.29 -19.41 6.44
CA LEU A 308 9.79 -20.38 7.41
C LEU A 308 9.62 -21.82 6.89
N PRO A 309 10.63 -22.38 6.16
CA PRO A 309 10.58 -23.74 5.65
C PRO A 309 10.26 -24.75 6.75
N GLY A 310 9.15 -25.46 6.56
CA GLY A 310 8.63 -26.45 7.50
C GLY A 310 7.54 -25.96 8.44
N ASP A 311 7.23 -24.66 8.49
CA ASP A 311 6.08 -24.12 9.23
C ASP A 311 4.81 -24.22 8.36
N VAL A 312 4.21 -25.40 8.33
CA VAL A 312 3.08 -25.70 7.44
C VAL A 312 1.73 -25.30 8.05
N ASN A 313 1.69 -25.16 9.37
CA ASN A 313 0.51 -24.75 10.11
C ASN A 313 0.44 -23.23 10.32
N ALA A 314 1.49 -22.51 9.90
CA ALA A 314 1.62 -21.07 9.93
C ALA A 314 1.57 -20.49 11.35
N ASP A 315 2.15 -21.19 12.34
CA ASP A 315 2.20 -20.76 13.74
C ASP A 315 3.48 -19.98 14.11
N GLY A 316 4.39 -19.81 13.14
CA GLY A 316 5.64 -19.08 13.31
C GLY A 316 6.78 -19.92 13.91
N ALA A 317 6.61 -21.23 14.09
CA ALA A 317 7.63 -22.11 14.64
C ALA A 317 7.65 -23.51 13.99
N VAL A 318 8.78 -23.92 13.41
CA VAL A 318 8.94 -25.29 12.86
C VAL A 318 9.07 -26.30 13.99
N ASN A 319 8.01 -27.05 14.26
CA ASN A 319 7.96 -28.01 15.36
C ASN A 319 7.11 -29.25 15.03
N ALA A 320 6.85 -30.09 16.04
CA ALA A 320 6.08 -31.34 15.85
C ALA A 320 4.63 -31.09 15.37
N ALA A 321 4.05 -29.93 15.64
CA ALA A 321 2.73 -29.54 15.16
C ALA A 321 2.68 -29.45 13.64
N ASP A 322 3.77 -29.05 12.98
CA ASP A 322 3.88 -29.02 11.53
C ASP A 322 3.89 -30.42 10.94
N ALA A 323 4.67 -31.32 11.53
CA ALA A 323 4.70 -32.72 11.10
C ALA A 323 3.32 -33.37 11.22
N VAL A 324 2.59 -33.10 12.31
CA VAL A 324 1.21 -33.58 12.48
C VAL A 324 0.28 -32.97 11.43
N THR A 325 0.44 -31.68 11.12
CA THR A 325 -0.39 -30.99 10.12
C THR A 325 -0.17 -31.55 8.72
N MET A 326 1.09 -31.74 8.31
CA MET A 326 1.46 -32.38 7.05
C MET A 326 1.01 -33.84 6.99
N GLU A 327 1.15 -34.61 8.08
CA GLU A 327 0.67 -36.00 8.14
C GLU A 327 -0.85 -36.09 7.95
N ARG A 328 -1.61 -35.21 8.61
CA ARG A 328 -3.07 -35.16 8.46
C ARG A 328 -3.47 -34.83 7.04
N TYR A 329 -2.77 -33.90 6.39
CA TYR A 329 -3.00 -33.56 4.99
C TYR A 329 -2.72 -34.75 4.07
N LEU A 330 -1.55 -35.40 4.20
CA LEU A 330 -1.18 -36.57 3.39
C LEU A 330 -2.12 -37.77 3.56
N LEU A 331 -2.73 -37.91 4.74
CA LEU A 331 -3.73 -38.95 5.02
C LEU A 331 -5.16 -38.58 4.57
N GLY A 332 -5.37 -37.39 4.01
CA GLY A 332 -6.70 -36.89 3.64
C GLY A 332 -7.61 -36.61 4.84
N ALA A 333 -7.02 -36.44 6.04
CA ALA A 333 -7.74 -36.10 7.27
C ALA A 333 -7.89 -34.58 7.48
N SER A 334 -7.29 -33.77 6.59
CA SER A 334 -7.45 -32.33 6.45
C SER A 334 -7.38 -31.99 4.96
N GLU A 335 -8.28 -31.15 4.46
CA GLU A 335 -8.22 -30.67 3.07
C GLU A 335 -7.35 -29.41 2.92
N GLU A 336 -6.99 -28.76 4.04
CA GLU A 336 -6.29 -27.48 4.03
C GLU A 336 -4.97 -27.53 4.80
N MET A 337 -3.97 -26.85 4.24
CA MET A 337 -2.67 -26.56 4.84
C MET A 337 -2.40 -25.06 4.67
N LYS A 338 -2.29 -24.32 5.79
CA LYS A 338 -2.28 -22.85 5.78
C LYS A 338 -1.10 -22.27 5.00
N ALA A 339 0.07 -22.88 5.14
CA ALA A 339 1.29 -22.50 4.44
C ALA A 339 1.85 -23.69 3.67
N TRP A 340 1.07 -24.22 2.71
CA TRP A 340 1.51 -25.39 1.93
C TRP A 340 2.87 -25.18 1.26
N LYS A 341 3.19 -23.95 0.82
CA LYS A 341 4.51 -23.63 0.25
C LYS A 341 5.67 -23.79 1.23
N ASN A 342 5.46 -23.56 2.53
CA ASN A 342 6.45 -23.87 3.56
C ASN A 342 6.64 -25.39 3.72
N GLY A 343 5.60 -26.15 3.37
CA GLY A 343 5.61 -27.60 3.33
C GLY A 343 6.28 -28.19 2.10
N ASP A 344 6.40 -27.47 0.98
CA ASP A 344 7.08 -27.93 -0.24
C ASP A 344 8.61 -27.80 -0.08
N LEU A 345 9.15 -28.72 0.71
CA LEU A 345 10.57 -28.76 1.06
C LEU A 345 11.40 -29.45 -0.02
N TYR A 346 10.76 -30.29 -0.84
CA TYR A 346 11.38 -30.93 -2.00
C TYR A 346 11.41 -30.03 -3.24
N LYS A 347 10.59 -28.96 -3.25
CA LYS A 347 10.52 -27.91 -4.28
C LYS A 347 10.07 -28.44 -5.64
N ASP A 348 9.08 -29.32 -5.63
CA ASP A 348 8.46 -29.86 -6.84
C ASP A 348 6.98 -29.47 -6.99
N ASP A 349 6.51 -28.51 -6.19
CA ASP A 349 5.13 -28.03 -6.11
C ASP A 349 4.11 -29.13 -5.74
N VAL A 350 4.57 -30.26 -5.17
CA VAL A 350 3.70 -31.39 -4.80
C VAL A 350 3.98 -31.79 -3.35
N ILE A 351 3.02 -31.49 -2.46
CA ILE A 351 3.11 -31.95 -1.06
C ILE A 351 2.91 -33.46 -0.99
N ASP A 352 4.00 -34.18 -0.74
CA ASP A 352 3.98 -35.63 -0.63
C ASP A 352 4.89 -36.19 0.49
N ALA A 353 5.19 -37.49 0.41
CA ALA A 353 6.02 -38.16 1.40
C ALA A 353 7.49 -37.68 1.39
N PHE A 354 7.99 -37.13 0.29
CA PHE A 354 9.33 -36.56 0.21
C PHE A 354 9.45 -35.33 1.11
N ASP A 355 8.50 -34.40 1.04
CA ASP A 355 8.45 -33.25 1.93
C ASP A 355 8.40 -33.65 3.40
N MET A 356 7.60 -34.66 3.72
CA MET A 356 7.49 -35.18 5.09
C MET A 356 8.83 -35.74 5.60
N VAL A 357 9.67 -36.31 4.72
CA VAL A 357 11.03 -36.72 5.09
C VAL A 357 11.91 -35.50 5.36
N TYR A 358 11.84 -34.46 4.54
CA TYR A 358 12.59 -33.22 4.76
C TYR A 358 12.17 -32.50 6.04
N LEU A 359 10.87 -32.44 6.32
CA LEU A 359 10.33 -31.83 7.54
C LEU A 359 10.85 -32.55 8.78
N ARG A 360 10.85 -33.90 8.77
CA ARG A 360 11.40 -34.68 9.89
C ARG A 360 12.91 -34.49 10.06
N LYS A 361 13.67 -34.30 8.98
CA LYS A 361 15.10 -33.98 9.07
C LYS A 361 15.33 -32.59 9.67
N LEU A 362 14.54 -31.59 9.26
CA LEU A 362 14.56 -30.25 9.85
C LEU A 362 14.33 -30.32 11.37
N LEU A 363 13.29 -31.05 11.80
CA LEU A 363 12.95 -31.23 13.22
C LEU A 363 14.01 -32.01 14.03
N ALA A 364 14.77 -32.89 13.37
CA ALA A 364 15.86 -33.63 14.00
C ALA A 364 17.20 -32.86 14.02
N GLY A 365 17.27 -31.69 13.36
CA GLY A 365 18.52 -30.93 13.18
C GLY A 365 19.50 -31.57 12.20
N GLU A 366 19.00 -32.36 11.25
CA GLU A 366 19.78 -33.12 10.25
C GLU A 366 19.68 -32.54 8.83
N ALA A 367 19.08 -31.37 8.69
CA ALA A 367 18.80 -30.72 7.40
C ALA A 367 19.94 -29.84 6.88
#